data_AF-A0A0T7G348-F1
#
_entry.id   AF-A0A0T7G348-F1
#
_cell.length_a   1.000
_cell.length_b   1.000
_cell.length_c   1.000
_cell.angle_alpha   90.00
_cell.angle_beta   90.00
_cell.angle_gamma   90.00
#
_symmetry.space_group_name_H-M   'P 1'
#
loop_
_entity.id
_entity.type
_entity.pdbx_description
1 polymer ?
#
loop_
_entity_poly.entity_id
_entity_poly.type
_entity_poly.pdbx_seq_one_letter_code
_entity_poly.pdbx_strand_id
1 'polypeptide(L)'
;MNLRGLSAQRRADIAFARLRAAEIPSERIMAIYLSVSALIEDDWQSHNVREFRIVQAAKAMHRLASGTHRKWDVWIPRLDGTVPYEMHAYPRSSGIVLRKMGEAVEKACGGLPKTAVPEIIALKTERFGLHQSHPLPSS
;
A
#
# COMPACT_ATOMS: atom_id res chain seq x y z
N MET A 1 5.82 9.13 18.25
CA MET A 1 7.21 8.96 17.78
C MET A 1 7.50 10.01 16.72
N ASN A 2 8.52 10.85 16.91
CA ASN A 2 8.93 11.84 15.92
C ASN A 2 9.76 11.13 14.82
N LEU A 3 9.28 11.17 13.58
CA LEU A 3 9.96 10.54 12.42
C LEU A 3 10.89 11.52 11.68
N ARG A 4 10.96 12.79 12.12
CA ARG A 4 11.83 13.81 11.51
C ARG A 4 13.29 13.47 11.80
N GLY A 5 14.15 13.62 10.79
CA GLY A 5 15.59 13.33 10.88
C GLY A 5 15.98 11.85 10.69
N LEU A 6 15.02 10.92 10.67
CA LEU A 6 15.32 9.51 10.41
C LEU A 6 15.55 9.24 8.92
N SER A 7 16.47 8.31 8.63
CA SER A 7 16.73 7.85 7.26
C SER A 7 15.48 7.25 6.62
N ALA A 8 15.43 7.23 5.28
CA ALA A 8 14.32 6.61 4.55
C ALA A 8 14.16 5.12 4.91
N GLN A 9 15.27 4.40 5.04
CA GLN A 9 15.27 2.99 5.44
C GLN A 9 14.66 2.80 6.82
N ARG A 10 15.10 3.58 7.82
CA ARG A 10 14.58 3.46 9.19
C ARG A 10 13.08 3.75 9.25
N ARG A 11 12.60 4.70 8.46
CA ARG A 11 11.17 5.01 8.33
C ARG A 11 10.39 3.86 7.66
N ALA A 12 10.97 3.18 6.67
CA ALA A 12 10.37 1.99 6.06
C ALA A 12 10.29 0.82 7.07
N ASP A 13 11.35 0.59 7.86
CA ASP A 13 11.35 -0.43 8.91
C ASP A 13 10.26 -0.16 9.96
N ILE A 14 10.08 1.10 10.35
CA ILE A 14 9.00 1.52 11.26
C ILE A 14 7.63 1.28 10.62
N ALA A 15 7.47 1.53 9.32
CA ALA A 15 6.22 1.24 8.63
C ALA A 15 5.90 -0.26 8.62
N PHE A 16 6.88 -1.14 8.39
CA PHE A 16 6.70 -2.59 8.54
C PHE A 16 6.41 -3.00 9.99
N ALA A 17 7.06 -2.39 10.97
CA ALA A 17 6.76 -2.63 12.38
C ALA A 17 5.31 -2.25 12.73
N ARG A 18 4.77 -1.19 12.12
CA ARG A 18 3.35 -0.81 12.27
C ARG A 18 2.42 -1.81 11.62
N LEU A 19 2.76 -2.36 10.45
CA LEU A 19 1.98 -3.44 9.84
C LEU A 19 1.93 -4.66 10.76
N ARG A 20 3.06 -5.05 11.37
CA ARG A 20 3.10 -6.13 12.37
C ARG A 20 2.29 -5.80 13.63
N ALA A 21 2.39 -4.58 14.14
CA ALA A 21 1.63 -4.14 15.31
C ALA A 21 0.12 -4.07 15.05
N ALA A 22 -0.28 -3.86 13.79
CA ALA A 22 -1.67 -3.96 13.33
C ALA A 22 -2.07 -5.39 12.92
N GLU A 23 -1.25 -6.39 13.27
CA GLU A 23 -1.48 -7.82 13.02
C GLU A 23 -1.76 -8.15 11.55
N ILE A 24 -1.16 -7.37 10.63
CA ILE A 24 -1.28 -7.61 9.20
C ILE A 24 -0.40 -8.82 8.83
N PRO A 25 -0.99 -9.92 8.33
CA PRO A 25 -0.22 -11.10 7.97
C PRO A 25 0.66 -10.85 6.74
N SER A 26 1.82 -11.51 6.68
CA SER A 26 2.77 -11.42 5.57
C SER A 26 2.15 -11.78 4.22
N GLU A 27 1.24 -12.76 4.23
CA GLU A 27 0.50 -13.25 3.09
C GLU A 27 -0.34 -12.13 2.47
N ARG A 28 -0.92 -11.25 3.30
CA ARG A 28 -1.69 -10.09 2.83
C ARG A 28 -0.78 -9.03 2.19
N ILE A 29 0.43 -8.86 2.71
CA ILE A 29 1.46 -7.97 2.14
C ILE A 29 1.87 -8.48 0.76
N MET A 30 2.16 -9.77 0.65
CA MET A 30 2.51 -10.42 -0.63
C MET A 30 1.34 -10.38 -1.62
N ALA A 31 0.12 -10.70 -1.18
CA ALA A 31 -1.07 -10.65 -2.00
C ALA A 31 -1.30 -9.25 -2.59
N ILE A 32 -1.13 -8.18 -1.79
CA ILE A 32 -1.23 -6.81 -2.30
C ILE A 32 -0.20 -6.54 -3.39
N TYR A 33 1.06 -6.94 -3.19
CA TYR A 33 2.10 -6.74 -4.19
C TYR A 33 1.78 -7.48 -5.50
N LEU A 34 1.35 -8.75 -5.41
CA LEU A 34 0.99 -9.54 -6.57
C LEU A 34 -0.25 -8.99 -7.28
N SER A 35 -1.29 -8.61 -6.54
CA SER A 35 -2.51 -8.02 -7.12
C SER A 35 -2.22 -6.68 -7.81
N VAL A 36 -1.42 -5.79 -7.20
CA VAL A 36 -1.03 -4.53 -7.84
C VAL A 36 -0.19 -4.79 -9.10
N SER A 37 0.71 -5.77 -9.06
CA SER A 37 1.49 -6.17 -10.23
C SER A 37 0.59 -6.66 -11.36
N ALA A 38 -0.37 -7.53 -11.05
CA ALA A 38 -1.35 -8.03 -12.01
C ALA A 38 -2.23 -6.92 -12.58
N LEU A 39 -2.72 -6.00 -11.76
CA LEU A 39 -3.54 -4.87 -12.24
C LEU A 39 -2.76 -3.95 -13.19
N ILE A 40 -1.48 -3.70 -12.91
CA ILE A 40 -0.63 -2.86 -13.79
C ILE A 40 -0.29 -3.59 -15.08
N GLU A 41 -0.06 -4.90 -15.04
CA GLU A 41 0.28 -5.69 -16.22
C GLU A 41 -0.93 -5.93 -17.14
N ASP A 42 -2.11 -6.12 -16.54
CA ASP A 42 -3.37 -6.30 -17.25
C ASP A 42 -3.89 -5.00 -17.89
N ASP A 43 -3.54 -3.84 -17.32
CA ASP A 43 -3.94 -2.55 -17.89
C ASP A 43 -2.89 -2.03 -18.90
N TRP A 44 -3.20 -2.17 -20.19
CA TRP A 44 -2.34 -1.71 -21.29
C TRP A 44 -2.17 -0.19 -21.39
N GLN A 45 -2.95 0.59 -20.64
CA GLN A 45 -2.79 2.04 -20.53
C GLN A 45 -2.01 2.45 -19.26
N SER A 46 -1.64 1.48 -18.42
CA SER A 46 -0.95 1.75 -17.17
C SER A 46 0.52 2.07 -17.37
N HIS A 47 1.07 2.85 -16.44
CA HIS A 47 2.50 3.09 -16.38
C HIS A 47 3.22 1.82 -15.89
N ASN A 48 3.67 0.98 -16.81
CA ASN A 48 4.27 -0.31 -16.48
C ASN A 48 5.80 -0.24 -16.32
N VAL A 49 6.26 0.51 -15.32
CA VAL A 49 7.67 0.47 -14.88
C VAL A 49 7.78 -0.03 -13.45
N ARG A 50 8.91 -0.67 -13.15
CA ARG A 50 9.19 -1.25 -11.84
C ARG A 50 8.94 -0.27 -10.68
N GLU A 51 9.47 0.95 -10.78
CA GLU A 51 9.33 1.99 -9.75
C GLU A 51 7.86 2.29 -9.44
N PHE A 52 7.03 2.45 -10.47
CA PHE A 52 5.60 2.72 -10.29
C PHE A 52 4.93 1.57 -9.56
N ARG A 53 5.17 0.33 -9.99
CA ARG A 53 4.63 -0.90 -9.38
C ARG A 53 4.96 -1.02 -7.89
N ILE A 54 6.25 -0.93 -7.55
CA ILE A 54 6.69 -1.09 -6.14
C ILE A 54 6.14 0.03 -5.24
N VAL A 55 6.02 1.26 -5.77
CA VAL A 55 5.47 2.40 -5.02
C VAL A 55 3.96 2.26 -4.83
N GLN A 56 3.21 1.84 -5.85
CA GLN A 56 1.76 1.62 -5.71
C GLN A 56 1.46 0.50 -4.72
N ALA A 57 2.20 -0.61 -4.79
CA ALA A 57 2.09 -1.69 -3.82
C ALA A 57 2.40 -1.18 -2.40
N ALA A 58 3.52 -0.47 -2.21
CA ALA A 58 3.88 0.11 -0.92
C ALA A 58 2.84 1.08 -0.38
N LYS A 59 2.25 1.90 -1.25
CA LYS A 59 1.19 2.84 -0.88
C LYS A 59 -0.09 2.11 -0.44
N ALA A 60 -0.46 1.01 -1.09
CA ALA A 60 -1.58 0.18 -0.69
C ALA A 60 -1.32 -0.49 0.68
N MET A 61 -0.14 -1.09 0.87
CA MET A 61 0.25 -1.70 2.14
C MET A 61 0.29 -0.69 3.28
N HIS A 62 0.87 0.50 3.05
CA HIS A 62 0.97 1.55 4.07
C HIS A 62 -0.40 2.02 4.58
N ARG A 63 -1.46 1.91 3.77
CA ARG A 63 -2.84 2.21 4.20
C ARG A 63 -3.43 1.19 5.18
N LEU A 64 -2.91 -0.04 5.23
CA LEU A 64 -3.40 -1.06 6.17
C LEU A 64 -3.05 -0.73 7.63
N ALA A 65 -1.90 -0.10 7.87
CA ALA A 65 -1.45 0.27 9.22
C ALA A 65 -1.62 1.76 9.53
N SER A 66 -2.35 2.50 8.70
CA SER A 66 -2.58 3.94 8.91
C SER A 66 -3.68 4.25 9.95
N GLY A 67 -4.11 3.26 10.74
CA GLY A 67 -5.03 3.44 11.86
C GLY A 67 -4.35 4.14 13.04
N THR A 68 -4.36 5.47 13.06
CA THR A 68 -4.26 6.22 14.30
C THR A 68 -5.36 7.28 14.31
N HIS A 69 -6.60 6.84 14.55
CA HIS A 69 -7.65 7.71 15.09
C HIS A 69 -7.35 7.87 16.57
N ARG A 70 -6.89 9.05 16.98
CA ARG A 70 -6.83 9.40 18.39
C ARG A 70 -7.90 10.44 18.64
N LYS A 71 -8.86 10.08 19.49
CA LYS A 71 -9.84 10.99 20.07
C LYS A 71 -9.39 11.29 21.49
N TRP A 72 -9.31 12.56 21.83
CA TRP A 72 -9.14 13.00 23.21
C TRP A 72 -9.88 14.30 23.41
N ASP A 73 -10.30 14.55 24.64
CA ASP A 73 -10.99 15.76 25.01
C ASP A 73 -9.98 16.90 25.26
N VAL A 74 -10.20 18.06 24.64
CA VAL A 74 -9.39 19.27 24.84
C VAL A 74 -10.21 20.27 25.63
N TRP A 75 -9.67 20.73 26.76
CA TRP A 75 -10.29 21.81 27.53
C TRP A 75 -10.10 23.14 26.82
N ILE A 76 -11.20 23.87 26.57
CA ILE A 76 -11.18 25.20 25.94
C ILE A 76 -11.68 26.23 26.97
N PRO A 77 -10.81 27.14 27.46
CA PRO A 77 -11.17 28.11 28.51
C PRO A 77 -12.34 29.03 28.16
N ARG A 78 -12.64 29.24 26.88
CA ARG A 78 -13.71 30.14 26.41
C ARG A 78 -15.10 29.49 26.36
N LEU A 79 -15.18 28.17 26.47
CA LEU A 79 -16.43 27.41 26.33
C LEU A 79 -16.83 26.70 27.64
N ASP A 80 -16.09 26.95 28.72
CA ASP A 80 -16.26 26.32 30.05
C ASP A 80 -16.54 24.80 29.96
N GLY A 81 -15.73 24.10 29.16
CA GLY A 81 -15.95 22.69 28.87
C GLY A 81 -14.85 22.04 28.04
N THR A 82 -14.97 20.72 27.88
CA THR A 82 -14.11 19.91 27.00
C THR A 82 -14.77 19.69 25.64
N VAL A 83 -14.01 19.85 24.56
CA VAL A 83 -14.45 19.47 23.21
C VAL A 83 -13.72 18.22 22.73
N PRO A 84 -14.41 17.29 22.04
CA PRO A 84 -13.76 16.14 21.44
C PRO A 84 -12.84 16.60 20.31
N TYR A 85 -11.55 16.28 20.41
CA TYR A 85 -10.56 16.54 19.37
C TYR A 85 -10.15 15.24 18.70
N GLU A 86 -10.19 15.22 17.37
CA GLU A 86 -9.81 14.06 16.57
C GLU A 86 -8.53 14.36 15.78
N MET A 87 -7.50 13.55 16.00
CA MET A 87 -6.27 13.62 15.22
C MET A 87 -6.17 12.42 14.28
N HIS A 88 -6.27 12.69 12.98
CA HIS A 88 -5.85 11.78 11.92
C HIS A 88 -4.38 12.05 11.60
N ALA A 89 -3.46 11.52 12.41
CA ALA A 89 -2.04 11.70 12.17
C ALA A 89 -1.55 10.73 11.09
N TYR A 90 -1.60 11.17 9.83
CA TYR A 90 -0.86 10.51 8.74
C TYR A 90 0.60 10.99 8.76
N PRO A 91 1.58 10.13 9.01
CA PRO A 91 2.94 10.46 8.59
C PRO A 91 2.92 10.55 7.07
N ARG A 92 3.29 11.72 6.53
CA ARG A 92 3.35 11.95 5.08
C ARG A 92 4.18 10.84 4.43
N SER A 93 3.54 10.00 3.62
CA SER A 93 4.21 8.96 2.84
C SER A 93 5.16 9.62 1.85
N SER A 94 6.45 9.63 2.17
CA SER A 94 7.50 10.15 1.27
C SER A 94 7.81 9.10 0.21
N GLY A 95 7.93 9.52 -1.06
CA GLY A 95 8.18 8.60 -2.18
C GLY A 95 9.37 7.67 -1.95
N ILE A 96 10.46 8.19 -1.37
CA ILE A 96 11.65 7.38 -1.06
C ILE A 96 11.42 6.30 0.01
N VAL A 97 10.48 6.52 0.95
CA VAL A 97 10.12 5.50 1.96
C VAL A 97 9.28 4.40 1.30
N LEU A 98 8.32 4.80 0.45
CA LEU A 98 7.51 3.84 -0.30
C LEU A 98 8.38 2.98 -1.23
N ARG A 99 9.37 3.59 -1.89
CA ARG A 99 10.37 2.85 -2.69
C ARG A 99 11.06 1.79 -1.84
N LYS A 100 11.57 2.14 -0.65
CA LYS A 100 12.25 1.17 0.24
C LYS A 100 11.34 0.04 0.72
N MET A 101 10.08 0.34 1.04
CA MET A 101 9.11 -0.69 1.37
C MET A 101 8.83 -1.60 0.18
N GLY A 102 8.60 -1.02 -1.00
CA GLY A 102 8.31 -1.76 -2.22
C GLY A 102 9.48 -2.65 -2.66
N GLU A 103 10.72 -2.14 -2.61
CA GLU A 103 11.95 -2.91 -2.86
C GLU A 103 12.08 -4.12 -1.92
N ALA A 104 11.78 -3.93 -0.63
CA ALA A 104 11.86 -5.02 0.35
C ALA A 104 10.83 -6.13 0.07
N VAL A 105 9.59 -5.76 -0.28
CA VAL A 105 8.54 -6.74 -0.58
C VAL A 105 8.77 -7.42 -1.92
N GLU A 106 9.18 -6.68 -2.96
CA GLU A 106 9.56 -7.29 -4.24
C GLU A 106 10.67 -8.33 -4.04
N LYS A 107 11.71 -7.98 -3.27
CA LYS A 107 12.80 -8.91 -2.95
C LYS A 107 12.30 -10.15 -2.20
N ALA A 108 11.38 -9.97 -1.25
CA ALA A 108 10.79 -11.08 -0.48
C ALA A 108 9.91 -11.99 -1.35
N CYS A 109 9.18 -11.44 -2.32
CA CYS A 109 8.43 -12.23 -3.31
C CYS A 109 9.34 -12.96 -4.31
N GLY A 110 10.55 -12.44 -4.55
CA GLY A 110 11.53 -13.07 -5.43
C GLY A 110 10.98 -13.32 -6.83
N GLY A 111 11.05 -14.57 -7.30
CA GLY A 111 10.57 -14.97 -8.62
C GLY A 111 9.06 -15.21 -8.73
N LEU A 112 8.33 -15.24 -7.61
CA LEU A 112 6.90 -15.58 -7.55
C LEU A 112 6.01 -14.76 -8.50
N PRO A 113 6.23 -13.44 -8.71
CA PRO A 113 5.38 -12.67 -9.62
C PRO A 113 5.37 -13.20 -11.04
N LYS A 114 6.47 -13.82 -11.51
CA LYS A 114 6.56 -14.35 -12.88
C LYS A 114 5.55 -15.46 -13.17
N THR A 115 5.17 -16.23 -12.15
CA THR A 115 4.20 -17.32 -12.28
C THR A 115 2.82 -16.90 -11.78
N ALA A 116 2.76 -16.18 -10.67
CA ALA A 116 1.49 -15.84 -10.03
C ALA A 116 0.74 -14.71 -10.74
N VAL A 117 1.41 -13.73 -11.34
CA VAL A 117 0.72 -12.61 -12.00
C VAL A 117 -0.13 -13.07 -13.19
N PRO A 118 0.38 -13.88 -14.15
CA PRO A 118 -0.44 -14.39 -15.23
C PRO A 118 -1.66 -15.19 -14.75
N GLU A 119 -1.49 -16.00 -13.69
CA GLU A 119 -2.58 -16.78 -13.09
C GLU A 119 -3.64 -15.88 -12.45
N ILE A 120 -3.23 -14.84 -11.71
CA ILE A 120 -4.14 -13.86 -11.13
C ILE A 120 -4.93 -13.13 -12.21
N ILE A 121 -4.28 -12.76 -13.33
CA ILE A 121 -4.95 -12.12 -14.47
C ILE A 121 -5.96 -13.08 -15.07
N ALA A 122 -5.59 -14.34 -15.34
CA ALA A 122 -6.51 -15.33 -15.90
C ALA A 122 -7.76 -15.53 -15.01
N LEU A 123 -7.57 -15.70 -13.69
CA LEU A 123 -8.66 -15.83 -12.73
C LEU A 123 -9.55 -14.57 -12.66
N LYS A 124 -8.93 -13.39 -12.74
CA LYS A 124 -9.67 -12.12 -12.80
C LYS A 124 -10.49 -12.05 -14.10
N THR A 125 -9.91 -12.38 -15.24
CA THR A 125 -10.56 -12.36 -16.55
C THR A 125 -11.71 -13.34 -16.63
N GLU A 126 -11.55 -14.56 -16.11
CA GLU A 126 -12.63 -15.54 -16.01
C GLU A 126 -13.81 -15.01 -15.19
N ARG A 127 -13.52 -14.32 -14.08
CA ARG A 127 -14.55 -13.82 -13.17
C ARG A 127 -15.23 -12.52 -13.60
N PHE A 128 -14.48 -11.60 -14.19
CA PHE A 128 -14.92 -10.22 -14.45
C PHE A 128 -14.87 -9.81 -15.92
N GLY A 129 -14.37 -10.67 -16.80
CA GLY A 129 -14.12 -10.35 -18.20
C GLY A 129 -12.77 -9.65 -18.44
N LEU A 130 -12.51 -9.35 -19.71
CA LEU A 130 -11.29 -8.66 -20.15
C LEU A 130 -11.17 -7.25 -19.56
N HIS A 131 -9.94 -6.77 -19.41
CA HIS A 131 -9.72 -5.38 -19.04
C HIS A 131 -10.26 -4.45 -20.12
N GLN A 132 -10.77 -3.28 -19.73
CA GLN A 132 -11.36 -2.31 -20.67
C GLN A 132 -10.37 -1.76 -21.71
N SER A 133 -9.07 -1.84 -21.42
CA SER A 133 -8.00 -1.44 -22.36
C SER A 133 -7.62 -2.56 -23.34
N HIS A 134 -8.17 -3.76 -23.21
CA HIS A 134 -7.98 -4.83 -24.19
C HIS A 134 -8.97 -4.64 -25.37
N PRO A 135 -8.57 -4.97 -26.59
CA PRO A 135 -9.47 -4.97 -27.74
C PRO A 135 -10.58 -6.00 -27.51
N LEU A 136 -11.79 -5.66 -27.93
CA LEU A 136 -12.88 -6.63 -27.96
C LEU A 136 -12.49 -7.78 -28.89
N PRO A 137 -12.73 -9.05 -28.50
CA PRO A 137 -12.52 -10.16 -29.40
C PRO A 137 -13.33 -9.93 -30.67
N SER A 138 -12.68 -9.99 -31.83
CA SER A 138 -13.33 -9.87 -33.13
C SER A 138 -14.33 -11.02 -33.29
N SER A 139 -15.60 -10.67 -33.49
CA SER A 139 -16.72 -11.59 -33.75
C SER A 139 -16.50 -12.48 -34.96
#